data_AF-A0A366R261-F1
#
_entry.id   AF-A0A366R261-F1
#
_cell.length_a   1.000
_cell.length_b   1.000
_cell.length_c   1.000
_cell.angle_alpha   90.00
_cell.angle_beta   90.00
_cell.angle_gamma   90.00
#
_symmetry.space_group_name_H-M   'P 1'
#
loop_
_entity.id
_entity.type
_entity.pdbx_description
1 polymer ?
#
loop_
_entity_poly.entity_id
_entity_poly.type
_entity_poly.pdbx_seq_one_letter_code
_entity_poly.pdbx_strand_id
1 'polypeptide(L)'
;MEDSNTMDDSNIMEDSNTMEDSRRTSTYSFGDDGLTATASPSGRLLRISRHFPGEKFGYCVDHCDIDEPYMTINRITEFVSSANDPDHNIGFYPDQESWLSAAENAWVDFTNDRWPVFHIKGEGGRCKIQYSISRGAVYQTFDFSNGRPPMTLMSDLLLRQLDFIDDSNQFNEADEDDSGYQTHLLDEGRCIKRSHKLGQDNNKHAALFVHAFSGNTALTFEKFTKHQDAASEEDSAMAEQGMREEGDAAEGIDEEGDGDGDARSDDSEEYDAKTYYRIMDDNSVSRPTRVTLIYILSLEAGELESPPEPLKFTAAPKFPKMNTRKRMFTPTNPDLNLALRRNLEYILSVCSIPIYLDAEDDEEFAVALTCGDIDDHRIITAASFHCFQFLLMSLKHFVSSLGHGEHDYPEALNCNPCSLIKRIRKVLKGHLRWVFGEQYRNFANNPSCPHSWVNGEEIEGWKDNIYLSSESLVDAPFQFIKAGDYKEYDREWEVPRTAKYAVRTWVKKLDEKNKLGCYAFPRDMEEQTHNFFFTDHVLIWRAAKCVELLGLKSELFVTIPHEKEKERARETRIGYQGCRL
;
A
#
# COMPACT_ATOMS: atom_id res chain seq x y z
N MET A 1 28.10 33.86 53.19
CA MET A 1 28.82 32.70 52.63
C MET A 1 27.74 31.80 52.09
N GLU A 2 27.42 32.05 50.83
CA GLU A 2 26.47 31.28 50.03
C GLU A 2 27.28 30.16 49.37
N ASP A 3 26.98 28.90 49.70
CA ASP A 3 27.55 27.76 49.00
C ASP A 3 26.53 27.26 47.97
N SER A 4 26.94 27.44 46.72
CA SER A 4 26.31 27.01 45.49
C SER A 4 26.37 25.48 45.36
N ASN A 5 25.21 24.82 45.35
CA ASN A 5 25.07 23.44 44.88
C ASN A 5 24.75 23.45 43.38
N THR A 6 25.78 23.24 42.57
CA THR A 6 25.66 22.81 41.17
C THR A 6 25.21 21.35 41.15
N MET A 7 23.95 21.10 40.75
CA MET A 7 23.52 19.76 40.32
C MET A 7 23.96 19.55 38.87
N ASP A 8 24.64 18.42 38.68
CA ASP A 8 25.21 17.94 37.43
C ASP A 8 24.10 17.25 36.61
N ASP A 9 23.61 17.91 35.57
CA ASP A 9 22.54 17.46 34.66
C ASP A 9 23.09 16.58 33.51
N SER A 10 23.97 15.62 33.82
CA SER A 10 24.60 14.75 32.82
C SER A 10 24.22 13.28 33.00
N ASN A 11 22.92 12.99 33.13
CA ASN A 11 22.39 11.63 32.96
C ASN A 11 21.23 11.65 31.96
N ILE A 12 21.58 11.87 30.69
CA ILE A 12 20.71 11.53 29.57
C ILE A 12 20.63 10.01 29.57
N MET A 13 19.51 9.47 30.04
CA MET A 13 19.14 8.07 29.86
C MET A 13 19.24 7.74 28.37
N GLU A 14 20.17 6.84 28.04
CA GLU A 14 20.09 6.06 26.81
C GLU A 14 18.78 5.26 26.87
N ASP A 15 17.75 5.80 26.24
CA ASP A 15 16.51 5.07 25.97
C ASP A 15 16.91 3.79 25.25
N SER A 16 16.73 2.65 25.92
CA SER A 16 16.97 1.32 25.36
C SER A 16 15.99 1.09 24.21
N ASN A 17 16.37 1.50 23.01
CA ASN A 17 15.66 1.17 21.78
C ASN A 17 15.63 -0.36 21.65
N THR A 18 14.45 -0.95 21.78
CA THR A 18 14.18 -2.34 21.44
C THR A 18 14.39 -2.51 19.94
N MET A 19 15.60 -2.94 19.56
CA MET A 19 15.94 -3.21 18.15
C MET A 19 15.18 -4.45 17.68
N GLU A 20 14.45 -4.34 16.58
CA GLU A 20 13.86 -5.52 15.92
C GLU A 20 14.98 -6.42 15.37
N ASP A 21 14.89 -7.73 15.65
CA ASP A 21 15.79 -8.76 15.16
C ASP A 21 15.61 -8.91 13.63
N SER A 22 16.72 -8.84 12.88
CA SER A 22 16.81 -8.93 11.42
C SER A 22 16.34 -10.24 10.83
N ARG A 23 16.08 -11.26 11.67
CA ARG A 23 15.53 -12.56 11.25
C ARG A 23 14.05 -12.52 10.86
N ARG A 24 13.39 -11.37 10.96
CA ARG A 24 12.03 -11.20 10.45
C ARG A 24 12.06 -10.90 8.95
N THR A 25 11.33 -11.69 8.17
CA THR A 25 11.04 -11.48 6.74
C THR A 25 10.08 -10.30 6.49
N SER A 26 10.11 -9.28 7.35
CA SER A 26 9.13 -8.19 7.31
C SER A 26 9.56 -7.11 6.34
N THR A 27 8.71 -6.80 5.37
CA THR A 27 8.87 -5.63 4.51
C THR A 27 8.43 -4.35 5.24
N TYR A 28 8.92 -3.20 4.77
CA TYR A 28 8.65 -1.90 5.36
C TYR A 28 8.05 -0.94 4.33
N SER A 29 6.73 -0.82 4.35
CA SER A 29 6.02 0.15 3.50
C SER A 29 5.87 1.51 4.18
N PHE A 30 5.94 2.55 3.36
CA PHE A 30 5.79 3.95 3.75
C PHE A 30 5.22 4.73 2.57
N GLY A 31 4.44 5.78 2.83
CA GLY A 31 3.82 6.58 1.78
C GLY A 31 3.77 8.06 2.08
N ASP A 32 3.30 8.88 1.13
CA ASP A 32 2.85 10.27 1.27
C ASP A 32 1.97 10.61 0.07
N ASP A 33 0.80 11.20 0.31
CA ASP A 33 -0.10 11.71 -0.73
C ASP A 33 -0.34 10.77 -1.92
N GLY A 34 -0.60 9.48 -1.63
CA GLY A 34 -0.93 8.47 -2.64
C GLY A 34 0.26 7.87 -3.38
N LEU A 35 1.49 8.30 -3.09
CA LEU A 35 2.73 7.62 -3.47
C LEU A 35 3.20 6.76 -2.30
N THR A 36 3.45 5.48 -2.55
CA THR A 36 3.96 4.51 -1.59
C THR A 36 5.24 3.87 -2.09
N ALA A 37 6.03 3.35 -1.16
CA ALA A 37 7.19 2.54 -1.46
C ALA A 37 7.36 1.49 -0.37
N THR A 38 7.87 0.32 -0.78
CA THR A 38 8.14 -0.79 0.12
C THR A 38 9.60 -1.19 0.03
N ALA A 39 10.24 -1.36 1.19
CA ALA A 39 11.62 -1.80 1.31
C ALA A 39 11.75 -3.18 1.97
N SER A 40 12.80 -3.92 1.61
CA SER A 40 13.14 -5.21 2.21
C SER A 40 13.62 -5.07 3.66
N PRO A 41 13.75 -6.19 4.41
CA PRO A 41 14.47 -6.22 5.69
C PRO A 41 15.88 -5.60 5.64
N SER A 42 16.58 -5.78 4.52
CA SER A 42 17.93 -5.24 4.29
C SER A 42 17.94 -3.79 3.80
N GLY A 43 16.77 -3.20 3.54
CA GLY A 43 16.66 -1.82 3.04
C GLY A 43 16.84 -1.66 1.54
N ARG A 44 16.71 -2.74 0.75
CA ARG A 44 16.53 -2.66 -0.71
C ARG A 44 15.15 -2.11 -1.05
N LEU A 45 15.02 -1.42 -2.17
CA LEU A 45 13.73 -0.92 -2.61
C LEU A 45 13.05 -2.01 -3.44
N LEU A 46 11.89 -2.48 -2.99
CA LEU A 46 11.17 -3.60 -3.61
C LEU A 46 10.05 -3.12 -4.53
N ARG A 47 9.37 -2.02 -4.18
CA ARG A 47 8.25 -1.48 -4.97
C ARG A 47 8.10 0.02 -4.76
N ILE A 48 7.68 0.71 -5.81
CA ILE A 48 7.12 2.07 -5.77
C ILE A 48 5.74 2.00 -6.40
N SER A 49 4.72 2.52 -5.73
CA SER A 49 3.36 2.56 -6.27
C SER A 49 2.76 3.96 -6.15
N ARG A 50 1.92 4.35 -7.09
CA ARG A 50 1.26 5.65 -7.07
C ARG A 50 -0.14 5.58 -7.65
N HIS A 51 -1.09 6.21 -6.97
CA HIS A 51 -2.38 6.55 -7.56
C HIS A 51 -2.30 7.94 -8.22
N PHE A 52 -2.84 8.06 -9.44
CA PHE A 52 -2.90 9.34 -10.16
C PHE A 52 -4.33 9.88 -10.19
N PRO A 53 -4.52 11.21 -10.11
CA PRO A 53 -5.85 11.82 -10.21
C PRO A 53 -6.58 11.38 -11.49
N GLY A 54 -7.88 11.08 -11.36
CA GLY A 54 -8.72 10.60 -12.45
C GLY A 54 -8.58 9.11 -12.80
N GLU A 55 -7.54 8.44 -12.34
CA GLU A 55 -7.33 7.02 -12.62
C GLU A 55 -8.14 6.14 -11.67
N LYS A 56 -8.58 4.98 -12.17
CA LYS A 56 -9.34 3.99 -11.42
C LYS A 56 -8.42 3.16 -10.51
N PHE A 57 -7.32 2.67 -11.06
CA PHE A 57 -6.29 1.90 -10.37
C PHE A 57 -5.02 2.74 -10.16
N GLY A 58 -4.11 2.21 -9.34
CA GLY A 58 -2.75 2.75 -9.21
C GLY A 58 -1.79 2.17 -10.26
N TYR A 59 -0.58 2.70 -10.29
CA TYR A 59 0.53 2.19 -11.10
C TYR A 59 1.66 1.80 -10.15
N CYS A 60 2.50 0.86 -10.55
CA CYS A 60 3.66 0.47 -9.79
C CYS A 60 4.89 0.22 -10.66
N VAL A 61 6.05 0.23 -10.00
CA VAL A 61 7.32 -0.26 -10.52
C VAL A 61 7.58 -1.63 -9.91
N ASP A 62 7.74 -2.63 -10.76
CA ASP A 62 8.02 -4.01 -10.37
C ASP A 62 9.37 -4.49 -10.90
N HIS A 63 9.90 -5.50 -10.23
CA HIS A 63 10.93 -6.37 -10.78
C HIS A 63 10.33 -7.24 -11.91
N CYS A 64 11.12 -7.60 -12.93
CA CYS A 64 10.63 -8.38 -14.07
C CYS A 64 10.05 -9.74 -13.66
N ASP A 65 10.68 -10.39 -12.69
CA ASP A 65 10.19 -11.67 -12.16
C ASP A 65 8.80 -11.60 -11.52
N ILE A 66 8.33 -10.43 -11.04
CA ILE A 66 7.03 -10.37 -10.36
C ILE A 66 5.88 -10.60 -11.34
N ASP A 67 5.06 -11.61 -11.03
CA ASP A 67 3.82 -11.94 -11.71
C ASP A 67 2.86 -10.75 -11.94
N GLU A 68 2.00 -10.88 -12.94
CA GLU A 68 1.02 -9.86 -13.31
C GLU A 68 -0.01 -9.56 -12.19
N PRO A 69 -0.54 -8.32 -12.10
CA PRO A 69 -1.45 -7.88 -11.04
C PRO A 69 -2.70 -8.74 -10.85
N TYR A 70 -3.27 -9.33 -11.90
CA TYR A 70 -4.43 -10.22 -11.79
C TYR A 70 -4.11 -11.56 -11.10
N MET A 71 -2.84 -11.99 -11.11
CA MET A 71 -2.37 -13.19 -10.41
C MET A 71 -2.12 -12.91 -8.92
N THR A 72 -3.10 -12.29 -8.23
CA THR A 72 -2.91 -11.68 -6.91
C THR A 72 -2.21 -12.57 -5.88
N ILE A 73 -2.53 -13.88 -5.85
CA ILE A 73 -1.93 -14.84 -4.90
C ILE A 73 -0.48 -15.17 -5.25
N ASN A 74 -0.17 -15.44 -6.52
CA ASN A 74 1.19 -15.78 -6.92
C ASN A 74 2.09 -14.56 -6.75
N ARG A 75 1.62 -13.41 -7.23
CA ARG A 75 2.28 -12.12 -7.11
C ARG A 75 2.65 -11.76 -5.67
N ILE A 76 1.71 -11.85 -4.71
CA ILE A 76 2.04 -11.55 -3.30
C ILE A 76 2.99 -12.59 -2.71
N THR A 77 2.84 -13.87 -3.11
CA THR A 77 3.70 -14.96 -2.63
C THR A 77 5.13 -14.74 -3.09
N GLU A 78 5.31 -14.39 -4.36
CA GLU A 78 6.59 -14.09 -4.98
C GLU A 78 7.20 -12.82 -4.41
N PHE A 79 6.43 -11.73 -4.28
CA PHE A 79 6.90 -10.49 -3.67
C PHE A 79 7.42 -10.69 -2.24
N VAL A 80 6.74 -11.55 -1.45
CA VAL A 80 7.15 -11.85 -0.07
C VAL A 80 8.34 -12.80 -0.02
N SER A 81 8.41 -13.80 -0.90
CA SER A 81 9.54 -14.74 -0.94
C SER A 81 10.81 -14.07 -1.45
N SER A 82 10.69 -13.17 -2.42
CA SER A 82 11.79 -12.41 -3.00
C SER A 82 12.26 -11.25 -2.12
N ALA A 83 11.52 -10.90 -1.07
CA ALA A 83 11.87 -9.79 -0.18
C ALA A 83 13.28 -9.93 0.42
N ASN A 84 13.80 -11.15 0.56
CA ASN A 84 15.16 -11.42 1.02
C ASN A 84 16.19 -11.63 -0.10
N ASP A 85 15.76 -11.81 -1.34
CA ASP A 85 16.62 -12.08 -2.50
C ASP A 85 17.50 -10.86 -2.86
N PRO A 86 18.85 -11.01 -2.87
CA PRO A 86 19.81 -9.96 -3.28
C PRO A 86 19.53 -9.31 -4.62
N ASP A 87 19.03 -10.08 -5.56
CA ASP A 87 18.84 -9.67 -6.95
C ASP A 87 17.48 -9.01 -7.17
N HIS A 88 16.53 -9.26 -6.26
CA HIS A 88 15.20 -8.69 -6.32
C HIS A 88 15.14 -7.27 -5.72
N ASN A 89 15.53 -6.28 -6.52
CA ASN A 89 15.54 -4.87 -6.12
C ASN A 89 15.30 -3.94 -7.31
N ILE A 90 14.38 -2.99 -7.15
CA ILE A 90 14.00 -2.01 -8.18
C ILE A 90 14.70 -0.66 -8.05
N GLY A 91 15.47 -0.46 -6.96
CA GLY A 91 16.24 0.76 -6.71
C GLY A 91 17.73 0.58 -7.05
N PHE A 92 18.55 1.60 -6.83
CA PHE A 92 19.98 1.31 -6.72
C PHE A 92 20.29 0.69 -5.37
N TYR A 93 21.24 -0.22 -5.39
CA TYR A 93 21.77 -0.83 -4.17
C TYR A 93 23.28 -1.06 -4.31
N PRO A 94 24.04 -1.07 -3.20
CA PRO A 94 25.43 -1.46 -3.21
C PRO A 94 25.64 -2.89 -3.71
N ASP A 95 26.64 -3.09 -4.57
CA ASP A 95 27.01 -4.42 -5.04
C ASP A 95 27.41 -5.35 -3.87
N GLN A 96 26.78 -6.53 -3.81
CA GLN A 96 26.86 -7.43 -2.67
C GLN A 96 28.13 -8.30 -2.66
N GLU A 97 28.68 -8.64 -3.83
CA GLU A 97 29.76 -9.63 -3.97
C GLU A 97 31.03 -9.26 -3.17
N SER A 98 31.20 -7.98 -2.82
CA SER A 98 32.38 -7.50 -2.07
C SER A 98 32.08 -6.72 -0.79
N TRP A 99 30.88 -6.15 -0.64
CA TRP A 99 30.63 -5.19 0.45
C TRP A 99 29.66 -5.67 1.51
N LEU A 100 28.66 -6.44 1.09
CA LEU A 100 27.52 -6.84 1.93
C LEU A 100 27.41 -8.35 2.10
N SER A 101 28.42 -9.13 1.68
CA SER A 101 28.50 -10.58 1.84
C SER A 101 28.29 -11.09 3.28
N ALA A 102 28.38 -10.20 4.28
CA ALA A 102 28.09 -10.47 5.69
C ALA A 102 26.97 -9.58 6.28
N ALA A 103 25.94 -9.24 5.49
CA ALA A 103 24.82 -8.37 5.90
C ALA A 103 23.91 -8.95 7.02
N GLU A 104 24.36 -9.96 7.76
CA GLU A 104 23.72 -10.52 8.95
C GLU A 104 23.43 -9.48 10.05
N ASN A 105 24.08 -8.31 9.99
CA ASN A 105 23.95 -7.22 10.95
C ASN A 105 23.17 -6.00 10.39
N ALA A 106 22.09 -6.22 9.64
CA ALA A 106 21.14 -5.16 9.31
C ALA A 106 20.18 -4.93 10.48
N TRP A 107 19.78 -3.69 10.76
CA TRP A 107 18.63 -3.39 11.62
C TRP A 107 17.90 -2.14 11.14
N VAL A 108 16.65 -2.00 11.55
CA VAL A 108 15.78 -0.87 11.16
C VAL A 108 15.51 0.05 12.35
N ASP A 109 15.45 1.35 12.07
CA ASP A 109 14.91 2.41 12.94
C ASP A 109 13.92 3.24 12.11
N PHE A 110 13.20 4.17 12.73
CA PHE A 110 12.22 5.01 12.06
C PHE A 110 12.39 6.49 12.43
N THR A 111 12.58 7.32 11.40
CA THR A 111 12.45 8.77 11.59
C THR A 111 10.97 9.12 11.73
N ASN A 112 10.61 9.70 12.87
CA ASN A 112 9.26 10.14 13.21
C ASN A 112 8.19 9.03 13.14
N ASP A 113 8.56 7.81 13.52
CA ASP A 113 7.70 6.61 13.44
C ASP A 113 7.16 6.32 12.01
N ARG A 114 7.66 7.00 10.97
CA ARG A 114 7.13 6.92 9.60
C ARG A 114 8.16 6.38 8.62
N TRP A 115 9.33 7.02 8.58
CA TRP A 115 10.32 6.80 7.53
C TRP A 115 11.38 5.77 7.94
N PRO A 116 11.51 4.63 7.24
CA PRO A 116 12.47 3.61 7.64
C PRO A 116 13.91 4.09 7.43
N VAL A 117 14.75 3.70 8.39
CA VAL A 117 16.19 3.95 8.43
C VAL A 117 16.88 2.63 8.67
N PHE A 118 17.55 2.12 7.65
CA PHE A 118 18.30 0.88 7.73
C PHE A 118 19.74 1.17 8.11
N HIS A 119 20.28 0.34 8.98
CA HIS A 119 21.67 0.37 9.40
C HIS A 119 22.28 -0.96 9.04
N ILE A 120 23.29 -0.94 8.19
CA ILE A 120 23.92 -2.14 7.65
C ILE A 120 25.40 -2.07 7.99
N LYS A 121 25.92 -3.16 8.54
CA LYS A 121 27.34 -3.31 8.86
C LYS A 121 27.89 -4.49 8.06
N GLY A 122 28.72 -4.18 7.07
CA GLY A 122 29.47 -5.17 6.28
C GLY A 122 30.98 -5.08 6.54
N GLU A 123 31.75 -5.94 5.89
CA GLU A 123 33.22 -5.98 6.02
C GLU A 123 33.86 -4.67 5.55
N GLY A 124 33.36 -4.11 4.45
CA GLY A 124 33.90 -2.86 3.92
C GLY A 124 33.38 -1.60 4.60
N GLY A 125 32.54 -1.68 5.63
CA GLY A 125 32.13 -0.52 6.43
C GLY A 125 30.69 -0.51 6.91
N ARG A 126 30.25 0.67 7.37
CA ARG A 126 28.85 0.92 7.75
C ARG A 126 28.16 1.69 6.65
N CYS A 127 26.96 1.24 6.30
CA CYS A 127 26.02 1.93 5.44
C CYS A 127 24.75 2.24 6.24
N LYS A 128 24.24 3.46 6.09
CA LYS A 128 22.90 3.82 6.55
C LYS A 128 22.05 4.18 5.34
N ILE A 129 20.88 3.57 5.22
CA ILE A 129 19.91 3.87 4.16
C ILE A 129 18.70 4.53 4.80
N GLN A 130 18.40 5.77 4.44
CA GLN A 130 17.22 6.47 4.90
C GLN A 130 16.26 6.67 3.73
N TYR A 131 15.03 6.20 3.90
CA TYR A 131 13.96 6.47 2.96
C TYR A 131 13.13 7.66 3.41
N SER A 132 12.46 8.32 2.47
CA SER A 132 11.34 9.23 2.75
C SER A 132 10.59 9.54 1.47
N ILE A 133 9.33 9.96 1.58
CA ILE A 133 8.57 10.48 0.44
C ILE A 133 8.25 11.94 0.70
N SER A 134 8.40 12.76 -0.35
CA SER A 134 8.01 14.17 -0.30
C SER A 134 7.80 14.71 -1.70
N ARG A 135 6.74 15.49 -1.89
CA ARG A 135 6.46 16.18 -3.17
C ARG A 135 6.41 15.20 -4.35
N GLY A 136 5.75 14.07 -4.17
CA GLY A 136 5.57 13.07 -5.24
C GLY A 136 6.84 12.33 -5.65
N ALA A 137 7.89 12.32 -4.81
CA ALA A 137 9.13 11.59 -5.07
C ALA A 137 9.55 10.73 -3.88
N VAL A 138 10.08 9.53 -4.17
CA VAL A 138 10.74 8.65 -3.19
C VAL A 138 12.21 9.03 -3.10
N TYR A 139 12.69 9.32 -1.91
CA TYR A 139 14.09 9.60 -1.63
C TYR A 139 14.71 8.39 -0.95
N GLN A 140 15.83 7.91 -1.47
CA GLN A 140 16.66 6.88 -0.86
C GLN A 140 18.05 7.47 -0.65
N THR A 141 18.42 7.72 0.60
CA THR A 141 19.70 8.35 0.93
C THR A 141 20.63 7.37 1.62
N PHE A 142 21.80 7.19 1.02
CA PHE A 142 22.89 6.39 1.55
C PHE A 142 23.91 7.28 2.25
N ASP A 143 24.32 6.88 3.45
CA ASP A 143 25.47 7.41 4.17
C ASP A 143 26.48 6.28 4.41
N PHE A 144 27.68 6.41 3.83
CA PHE A 144 28.73 5.40 3.82
C PHE A 144 29.94 5.85 4.66
N SER A 145 30.43 4.99 5.55
CA SER A 145 31.56 5.36 6.43
C SER A 145 32.93 5.31 5.74
N ASN A 146 33.10 4.45 4.74
CA ASN A 146 34.40 4.09 4.16
C ASN A 146 34.45 4.35 2.64
N GLY A 147 33.71 5.36 2.18
CA GLY A 147 33.52 5.63 0.75
C GLY A 147 32.41 4.77 0.14
N ARG A 148 31.96 5.22 -1.03
CA ARG A 148 30.87 4.58 -1.77
C ARG A 148 31.39 3.38 -2.59
N PRO A 149 30.73 2.21 -2.54
CA PRO A 149 30.98 1.11 -3.46
C PRO A 149 30.29 1.35 -4.80
N PRO A 150 30.56 0.54 -5.83
CA PRO A 150 29.68 0.49 -7.00
C PRO A 150 28.22 0.28 -6.58
N MET A 151 27.33 1.03 -7.22
CA MET A 151 25.89 0.91 -7.04
C MET A 151 25.26 0.75 -8.43
N THR A 152 24.37 -0.23 -8.55
CA THR A 152 23.76 -0.60 -9.83
C THR A 152 22.25 -0.58 -9.74
N LEU A 153 21.60 -0.36 -10.89
CA LEU A 153 20.15 -0.41 -11.10
C LEU A 153 19.87 -1.27 -12.33
N MET A 154 18.93 -2.22 -12.23
CA MET A 154 18.49 -3.05 -13.35
C MET A 154 17.68 -2.22 -14.36
N SER A 155 17.81 -2.50 -15.66
CA SER A 155 17.15 -1.68 -16.70
C SER A 155 15.78 -2.16 -17.16
N ASP A 156 15.48 -3.42 -16.87
CA ASP A 156 14.32 -4.25 -17.24
C ASP A 156 13.15 -4.11 -16.24
N LEU A 157 13.13 -3.03 -15.46
CA LEU A 157 12.01 -2.76 -14.54
C LEU A 157 10.70 -2.63 -15.32
N LEU A 158 9.65 -3.23 -14.77
CA LEU A 158 8.31 -3.22 -15.33
C LEU A 158 7.48 -2.10 -14.70
N LEU A 159 6.68 -1.44 -15.53
CA LEU A 159 5.69 -0.45 -15.11
C LEU A 159 4.32 -1.07 -15.33
N ARG A 160 3.60 -1.35 -14.25
CA ARG A 160 2.34 -2.11 -14.29
C ARG A 160 1.17 -1.29 -13.76
N GLN A 161 -0.02 -1.51 -14.33
CA GLN A 161 -1.30 -1.04 -13.81
C GLN A 161 -1.78 -2.01 -12.74
N LEU A 162 -2.09 -1.52 -11.55
CA LEU A 162 -2.61 -2.34 -10.44
C LEU A 162 -4.10 -2.69 -10.64
N ASP A 163 -4.44 -3.16 -11.84
CA ASP A 163 -5.73 -3.81 -12.15
C ASP A 163 -5.59 -5.32 -11.92
N PHE A 164 -6.16 -5.79 -10.82
CA PHE A 164 -6.12 -7.19 -10.40
C PHE A 164 -7.32 -8.00 -10.89
N ILE A 165 -8.09 -7.47 -11.84
CA ILE A 165 -9.33 -8.10 -12.35
C ILE A 165 -9.22 -8.44 -13.82
N ASP A 166 -8.63 -7.55 -14.61
CA ASP A 166 -8.48 -7.75 -16.04
C ASP A 166 -7.25 -8.61 -16.34
N ASP A 167 -7.49 -9.90 -16.60
CA ASP A 167 -6.48 -10.87 -17.05
C ASP A 167 -6.12 -10.72 -18.54
N SER A 168 -6.79 -9.79 -19.24
CA SER A 168 -6.53 -9.44 -20.65
C SER A 168 -5.89 -8.06 -20.81
N ASN A 169 -5.38 -7.49 -19.71
CA ASN A 169 -4.74 -6.19 -19.72
C ASN A 169 -3.38 -6.26 -20.43
N GLN A 170 -3.37 -5.96 -21.73
CA GLN A 170 -2.16 -5.95 -22.57
C GLN A 170 -1.04 -5.05 -22.04
N PHE A 171 -1.35 -4.01 -21.25
CA PHE A 171 -0.31 -3.20 -20.60
C PHE A 171 0.42 -3.97 -19.51
N ASN A 172 -0.21 -4.94 -18.87
CA ASN A 172 0.44 -5.80 -17.88
C ASN A 172 1.08 -7.04 -18.53
N GLU A 173 0.61 -7.51 -19.69
CA GLU A 173 1.20 -8.66 -20.39
C GLU A 173 2.59 -8.39 -21.01
N ALA A 174 2.98 -7.11 -21.13
CA ALA A 174 4.26 -6.73 -21.72
C ALA A 174 5.45 -7.12 -20.81
N ASP A 175 6.39 -7.86 -21.39
CA ASP A 175 7.69 -8.16 -20.79
C ASP A 175 8.66 -6.96 -20.92
N GLU A 176 9.84 -7.08 -20.32
CA GLU A 176 10.87 -6.05 -20.30
C GLU A 176 11.41 -5.63 -21.67
N ASP A 177 11.31 -6.54 -22.66
CA ASP A 177 11.81 -6.43 -24.02
C ASP A 177 10.73 -5.97 -25.01
N ASP A 178 9.48 -5.83 -24.55
CA ASP A 178 8.38 -5.34 -25.36
C ASP A 178 8.69 -3.95 -25.94
N SER A 179 8.31 -3.74 -27.20
CA SER A 179 8.55 -2.50 -27.95
C SER A 179 7.88 -1.25 -27.34
N GLY A 180 6.94 -1.44 -26.42
CA GLY A 180 6.30 -0.43 -25.60
C GLY A 180 7.20 0.14 -24.52
N TYR A 181 8.24 -0.59 -24.13
CA TYR A 181 9.22 -0.16 -23.15
C TYR A 181 10.39 0.58 -23.78
N GLN A 182 10.84 1.63 -23.09
CA GLN A 182 12.04 2.37 -23.48
C GLN A 182 12.79 2.83 -22.23
N THR A 183 14.12 2.81 -22.31
CA THR A 183 14.99 3.34 -21.26
C THR A 183 15.99 4.33 -21.85
N HIS A 184 15.94 5.57 -21.39
CA HIS A 184 16.75 6.68 -21.90
C HIS A 184 17.60 7.31 -20.79
N LEU A 185 18.79 7.78 -21.18
CA LEU A 185 19.61 8.68 -20.38
C LEU A 185 19.33 10.12 -20.82
N LEU A 186 18.61 10.86 -19.98
CA LEU A 186 18.28 12.27 -20.22
C LEU A 186 19.30 13.19 -19.53
N ASP A 187 19.24 14.49 -19.86
CA ASP A 187 20.04 15.55 -19.21
C ASP A 187 21.55 15.25 -19.14
N GLU A 188 22.15 14.88 -20.28
CA GLU A 188 23.58 14.50 -20.35
C GLU A 188 23.92 13.29 -19.45
N GLY A 189 22.95 12.39 -19.25
CA GLY A 189 23.08 11.22 -18.40
C GLY A 189 22.84 11.47 -16.92
N ARG A 190 22.24 12.60 -16.53
CA ARG A 190 21.90 12.90 -15.11
C ARG A 190 20.54 12.36 -14.67
N CYS A 191 19.78 11.77 -15.58
CA CYS A 191 18.48 11.19 -15.30
C CYS A 191 18.30 9.90 -16.11
N ILE A 192 17.85 8.84 -15.44
CA ILE A 192 17.37 7.62 -16.11
C ILE A 192 15.85 7.76 -16.22
N LYS A 193 15.31 7.61 -17.43
CA LYS A 193 13.87 7.50 -17.68
C LYS A 193 13.58 6.09 -18.18
N ARG A 194 12.82 5.30 -17.43
CA ARG A 194 12.16 4.08 -17.90
C ARG A 194 10.70 4.42 -18.18
N SER A 195 10.20 4.13 -19.37
CA SER A 195 8.81 4.42 -19.76
C SER A 195 8.13 3.23 -20.42
N HIS A 196 6.82 3.12 -20.23
CA HIS A 196 5.96 2.12 -20.84
C HIS A 196 4.72 2.79 -21.45
N LYS A 197 4.49 2.57 -22.74
CA LYS A 197 3.35 3.16 -23.49
C LYS A 197 2.01 2.60 -23.01
N LEU A 198 1.01 3.47 -22.82
CA LEU A 198 -0.35 3.07 -22.46
C LEU A 198 -1.20 2.81 -23.71
N GLY A 199 -1.42 1.54 -24.03
CA GLY A 199 -2.29 1.12 -25.13
C GLY A 199 -1.79 1.59 -26.51
N GLN A 200 -2.71 1.74 -27.46
CA GLN A 200 -2.39 2.16 -28.84
C GLN A 200 -2.22 3.69 -29.00
N ASP A 201 -2.53 4.47 -27.96
CA ASP A 201 -2.34 5.93 -28.00
C ASP A 201 -0.87 6.24 -27.72
N ASN A 202 -0.13 6.58 -28.78
CA ASN A 202 1.29 6.90 -28.71
C ASN A 202 1.64 8.08 -27.78
N ASN A 203 0.65 8.82 -27.27
CA ASN A 203 0.87 10.03 -26.50
C ASN A 203 0.76 9.86 -24.99
N LYS A 204 0.49 8.66 -24.45
CA LYS A 204 0.45 8.43 -23.01
C LYS A 204 1.41 7.34 -22.59
N HIS A 205 2.18 7.58 -21.54
CA HIS A 205 3.10 6.59 -20.98
C HIS A 205 3.22 6.74 -19.46
N ALA A 206 3.37 5.60 -18.79
CA ALA A 206 3.86 5.56 -17.42
C ALA A 206 5.38 5.74 -17.49
N ALA A 207 5.95 6.52 -16.59
CA ALA A 207 7.39 6.72 -16.54
C ALA A 207 7.93 6.76 -15.12
N LEU A 208 9.05 6.08 -14.92
CA LEU A 208 9.91 6.19 -13.76
C LEU A 208 11.13 7.02 -14.13
N PHE A 209 11.32 8.12 -13.40
CA PHE A 209 12.53 8.94 -13.45
C PHE A 209 13.41 8.66 -12.24
N VAL A 210 14.71 8.51 -12.47
CA VAL A 210 15.70 8.30 -11.42
C VAL A 210 16.81 9.34 -11.53
N HIS A 211 16.99 10.11 -10.46
CA HIS A 211 18.08 11.08 -10.33
C HIS A 211 19.00 10.71 -9.18
N ALA A 212 20.26 11.10 -9.27
CA ALA A 212 21.27 10.90 -8.24
C ALA A 212 21.97 12.20 -7.86
N PHE A 213 22.16 12.42 -6.57
CA PHE A 213 22.81 13.62 -6.04
C PHE A 213 23.85 13.27 -4.97
N SER A 214 24.95 14.01 -4.96
CA SER A 214 25.90 14.08 -3.85
C SER A 214 25.92 15.51 -3.32
N GLY A 215 25.33 15.72 -2.14
CA GLY A 215 25.05 17.09 -1.68
C GLY A 215 24.10 17.78 -2.65
N ASN A 216 24.51 18.93 -3.20
CA ASN A 216 23.73 19.67 -4.21
C ASN A 216 24.19 19.40 -5.64
N THR A 217 25.11 18.45 -5.86
CA THR A 217 25.66 18.14 -7.18
C THR A 217 24.96 16.94 -7.77
N ALA A 218 24.36 17.10 -8.95
CA ALA A 218 23.79 15.98 -9.71
C ALA A 218 24.90 15.06 -10.22
N LEU A 219 24.68 13.76 -10.12
CA LEU A 219 25.59 12.72 -10.60
C LEU A 219 25.11 12.21 -11.97
N THR A 220 26.03 11.66 -12.76
CA THR A 220 25.72 11.04 -14.05
C THR A 220 25.67 9.51 -13.92
N PHE A 221 24.97 8.90 -14.86
CA PHE A 221 24.82 7.46 -14.99
C PHE A 221 25.50 6.99 -16.27
N GLU A 222 26.02 5.76 -16.22
CA GLU A 222 26.42 5.04 -17.43
C GLU A 222 25.69 3.72 -17.53
N LYS A 223 25.33 3.36 -18.77
CA LYS A 223 24.78 2.05 -19.12
C LYS A 223 25.93 1.07 -19.32
N PHE A 224 25.80 -0.13 -18.77
CA PHE A 224 26.71 -1.24 -19.02
C PHE A 224 25.94 -2.56 -19.07
N THR A 225 26.55 -3.60 -19.65
CA THR A 225 25.96 -4.93 -19.76
C THR A 225 26.79 -5.89 -18.93
N LYS A 226 26.15 -6.67 -18.05
CA LYS A 226 26.81 -7.76 -17.31
C LYS A 226 26.37 -9.06 -18.00
N HIS A 227 27.34 -9.85 -18.45
CA HIS A 227 27.03 -11.23 -18.82
C HIS A 227 26.87 -12.00 -17.51
N GLN A 228 25.78 -12.75 -17.38
CA GLN A 228 25.63 -13.68 -16.27
C GLN A 228 26.78 -14.69 -16.42
N ASP A 229 27.83 -14.52 -15.61
CA ASP A 229 28.90 -15.51 -15.57
C ASP A 229 28.23 -16.82 -15.18
N ALA A 230 28.41 -17.87 -16.01
CA ALA A 230 27.88 -19.20 -15.78
C ALA A 230 28.40 -19.71 -14.42
N ALA A 231 27.68 -19.38 -13.35
CA ALA A 231 27.99 -19.77 -12.00
C ALA A 231 27.66 -21.26 -11.88
N SER A 232 28.65 -22.09 -12.22
CA SER A 232 28.87 -23.45 -11.78
C SER A 232 27.63 -24.19 -11.25
N GLU A 233 26.88 -24.81 -12.15
CA GLU A 233 25.86 -25.83 -11.82
C GLU A 233 26.43 -27.04 -11.04
N GLU A 234 27.73 -27.08 -10.75
CA GLU A 234 28.36 -28.18 -10.01
C GLU A 234 27.90 -28.29 -8.54
N ASP A 235 27.33 -27.24 -7.93
CA ASP A 235 26.89 -27.29 -6.53
C ASP A 235 25.40 -27.65 -6.32
N SER A 236 24.55 -27.63 -7.37
CA SER A 236 23.14 -28.06 -7.25
C SER A 236 22.94 -29.57 -7.45
N ALA A 237 23.87 -30.24 -8.15
CA ALA A 237 23.79 -31.68 -8.42
C ALA A 237 24.04 -32.59 -7.19
N MET A 238 24.51 -32.03 -6.06
CA MET A 238 24.75 -32.79 -4.82
C MET A 238 23.52 -32.86 -3.88
N ALA A 239 22.43 -32.13 -4.17
CA ALA A 239 21.25 -32.09 -3.29
C ALA A 239 20.18 -33.17 -3.58
N GLU A 240 20.23 -33.86 -4.74
CA GLU A 240 19.22 -34.87 -5.11
C GLU A 240 19.60 -36.34 -4.82
N GLN A 241 20.80 -36.64 -4.31
CA GLN A 241 21.20 -38.04 -3.99
C GLN A 241 20.92 -38.50 -2.54
N GLY A 242 20.06 -37.80 -1.79
CA GLY A 242 19.89 -38.01 -0.35
C GLY A 242 18.58 -38.67 0.14
N MET A 243 17.64 -39.07 -0.72
CA MET A 243 16.41 -39.77 -0.28
C MET A 243 15.99 -40.89 -1.24
N ARG A 244 16.58 -42.08 -1.07
CA ARG A 244 16.02 -43.34 -1.60
C ARG A 244 16.54 -44.55 -0.81
N GLU A 245 15.72 -45.06 0.11
CA GLU A 245 15.69 -46.40 0.74
C GLU A 245 14.50 -46.33 1.74
N GLU A 246 13.48 -47.19 1.84
CA GLU A 246 13.07 -48.47 1.26
C GLU A 246 11.52 -48.56 1.39
N GLY A 247 10.85 -49.36 0.55
CA GLY A 247 9.46 -49.76 0.81
C GLY A 247 8.67 -50.27 -0.40
N ASP A 248 8.89 -51.54 -0.73
CA ASP A 248 8.27 -52.34 -1.80
C ASP A 248 6.73 -52.37 -1.84
N ALA A 249 6.15 -52.38 -3.06
CA ALA A 249 5.20 -53.41 -3.52
C ALA A 249 4.90 -53.26 -5.03
N ALA A 250 4.79 -54.41 -5.69
CA ALA A 250 4.91 -54.68 -7.12
C ALA A 250 3.62 -54.53 -7.96
N GLU A 251 3.80 -54.85 -9.25
CA GLU A 251 2.87 -55.02 -10.39
C GLU A 251 2.91 -53.83 -11.38
N GLY A 252 3.43 -53.92 -12.61
CA GLY A 252 3.73 -55.06 -13.47
C GLY A 252 2.96 -54.92 -14.78
N ILE A 253 3.45 -54.10 -15.73
CA ILE A 253 2.99 -54.11 -17.13
C ILE A 253 4.19 -53.76 -18.04
N ASP A 254 4.61 -54.75 -18.82
CA ASP A 254 5.47 -54.61 -19.99
C ASP A 254 4.64 -54.03 -21.15
N GLU A 255 5.13 -53.02 -21.87
CA GLU A 255 4.99 -52.96 -23.34
C GLU A 255 6.20 -52.25 -23.96
N GLU A 256 6.86 -52.99 -24.86
CA GLU A 256 7.94 -52.58 -25.73
C GLU A 256 7.44 -51.60 -26.80
N GLY A 257 8.23 -50.56 -27.10
CA GLY A 257 7.95 -49.62 -28.19
C GLY A 257 9.23 -48.95 -28.66
N ASP A 258 9.67 -49.39 -29.82
CA ASP A 258 10.95 -49.09 -30.48
C ASP A 258 11.16 -47.61 -30.83
N GLY A 259 12.44 -47.29 -31.02
CA GLY A 259 12.97 -45.94 -31.17
C GLY A 259 12.54 -45.20 -32.43
N ASP A 260 12.66 -43.88 -32.34
CA ASP A 260 13.16 -43.05 -33.42
C ASP A 260 14.06 -41.96 -32.81
N GLY A 261 15.22 -41.79 -33.43
CA GLY A 261 16.28 -40.90 -32.94
C GLY A 261 15.99 -39.45 -33.31
N ASP A 262 15.59 -38.66 -32.33
CA ASP A 262 15.54 -37.21 -32.48
C ASP A 262 16.93 -36.60 -32.30
N ALA A 263 17.37 -35.96 -33.38
CA ALA A 263 18.55 -35.11 -33.41
C ALA A 263 18.34 -33.96 -32.41
N ARG A 264 19.04 -34.04 -31.28
CA ARG A 264 19.18 -32.94 -30.33
C ARG A 264 19.80 -31.75 -31.07
N SER A 265 18.97 -30.76 -31.41
CA SER A 265 19.44 -29.43 -31.76
C SER A 265 20.24 -28.95 -30.56
N ASP A 266 21.51 -28.65 -30.83
CA ASP A 266 22.43 -27.98 -29.92
C ASP A 266 21.96 -26.52 -29.86
N ASP A 267 20.83 -26.28 -29.18
CA ASP A 267 20.31 -24.94 -28.89
C ASP A 267 21.26 -24.36 -27.85
N SER A 268 22.32 -23.71 -28.35
CA SER A 268 23.24 -22.94 -27.54
C SER A 268 22.42 -21.89 -26.79
N GLU A 269 22.21 -22.11 -25.49
CA GLU A 269 21.61 -21.16 -24.57
C GLU A 269 22.40 -19.85 -24.69
N GLU A 270 21.85 -18.90 -25.43
CA GLU A 270 22.38 -17.54 -25.55
C GLU A 270 22.19 -16.92 -24.17
N TYR A 271 23.26 -16.88 -23.36
CA TYR A 271 23.22 -16.28 -22.03
C TYR A 271 22.68 -14.86 -22.10
N ASP A 272 21.51 -14.64 -21.50
CA ASP A 272 20.80 -13.36 -21.50
C ASP A 272 21.66 -12.27 -20.86
N ALA A 273 22.16 -11.38 -21.72
CA ALA A 273 23.02 -10.29 -21.29
C ALA A 273 22.17 -9.17 -20.67
N LYS A 274 22.08 -9.13 -19.34
CA LYS A 274 21.31 -8.10 -18.62
C LYS A 274 21.97 -6.73 -18.67
N THR A 275 21.15 -5.70 -18.91
CA THR A 275 21.58 -4.30 -18.93
C THR A 275 21.39 -3.65 -17.56
N TYR A 276 22.39 -2.89 -17.13
CA TYR A 276 22.41 -2.18 -15.86
C TYR A 276 22.83 -0.72 -16.04
N TYR A 277 22.46 0.11 -15.07
CA TYR A 277 22.97 1.46 -14.91
C TYR A 277 23.81 1.54 -13.65
N ARG A 278 24.94 2.26 -13.71
CA ARG A 278 25.74 2.59 -12.52
C ARG A 278 26.02 4.07 -12.43
N ILE A 279 26.23 4.54 -11.21
CA ILE A 279 26.56 5.95 -10.96
C ILE A 279 28.04 6.17 -11.26
N MET A 280 28.34 7.18 -12.09
CA MET A 280 29.71 7.56 -12.41
C MET A 280 30.41 8.19 -11.19
N ASP A 281 31.70 7.90 -11.07
CA ASP A 281 32.60 8.66 -10.21
C ASP A 281 33.25 9.77 -11.06
N ASP A 282 33.09 11.04 -10.67
CA ASP A 282 33.93 12.09 -11.23
C ASP A 282 35.38 11.83 -10.78
N ASN A 283 36.25 11.51 -11.73
CA ASN A 283 37.64 11.03 -11.55
C ASN A 283 38.58 11.92 -10.71
N SER A 284 38.10 13.01 -10.09
CA SER A 284 38.93 14.01 -9.40
C SER A 284 38.62 14.22 -7.92
N VAL A 285 37.66 13.50 -7.30
CA VAL A 285 37.30 13.71 -5.88
C VAL A 285 37.15 12.37 -5.16
N SER A 286 37.55 12.32 -3.88
CA SER A 286 37.24 11.20 -2.99
C SER A 286 35.76 10.84 -3.10
N ARG A 287 35.43 9.56 -3.36
CA ARG A 287 34.05 9.11 -3.58
C ARG A 287 33.10 9.69 -2.53
N PRO A 288 31.95 10.23 -2.94
CA PRO A 288 31.03 10.87 -2.02
C PRO A 288 30.56 9.88 -0.96
N THR A 289 30.67 10.26 0.30
CA THR A 289 30.20 9.45 1.43
C THR A 289 28.69 9.47 1.57
N ARG A 290 28.00 10.42 0.93
CA ARG A 290 26.54 10.52 0.96
C ARG A 290 25.98 10.65 -0.45
N VAL A 291 25.05 9.77 -0.81
CA VAL A 291 24.34 9.81 -2.09
C VAL A 291 22.84 9.77 -1.84
N THR A 292 22.09 10.64 -2.49
CA THR A 292 20.63 10.65 -2.47
C THR A 292 20.10 10.32 -3.86
N LEU A 293 19.30 9.28 -3.94
CA LEU A 293 18.55 8.90 -5.12
C LEU A 293 17.11 9.35 -4.98
N ILE A 294 16.54 9.79 -6.10
CA ILE A 294 15.20 10.36 -6.18
C ILE A 294 14.47 9.64 -7.29
N TYR A 295 13.38 8.96 -6.93
CA TYR A 295 12.53 8.20 -7.83
C TYR A 295 11.19 8.92 -7.98
N ILE A 296 10.79 9.17 -9.23
CA ILE A 296 9.53 9.85 -9.55
C ILE A 296 8.74 8.94 -10.49
N LEU A 297 7.64 8.39 -10.00
CA LEU A 297 6.66 7.68 -10.82
C LEU A 297 5.61 8.69 -11.31
N SER A 298 5.41 8.74 -12.62
CA SER A 298 4.54 9.71 -13.29
C SER A 298 3.72 9.07 -14.41
N LEU A 299 2.59 9.72 -14.73
CA LEU A 299 1.79 9.44 -15.92
C LEU A 299 1.89 10.67 -16.82
N GLU A 300 2.54 10.52 -17.95
CA GLU A 300 2.84 11.64 -18.85
C GLU A 300 1.92 11.64 -20.07
N ALA A 301 1.65 12.85 -20.59
CA ALA A 301 0.97 13.05 -21.85
C ALA A 301 1.85 13.88 -22.79
N GLY A 302 2.03 13.43 -24.04
CA GLY A 302 2.80 14.14 -25.07
C GLY A 302 4.18 13.53 -25.37
N GLU A 303 5.00 14.29 -26.09
CA GLU A 303 6.30 13.82 -26.58
C GLU A 303 7.28 13.48 -25.45
N LEU A 304 8.06 12.42 -25.66
CA LEU A 304 8.82 11.66 -24.67
C LEU A 304 9.97 12.42 -23.97
N GLU A 305 10.25 13.68 -24.33
CA GLU A 305 11.61 14.22 -24.21
C GLU A 305 11.86 15.20 -23.05
N SER A 306 10.85 15.85 -22.49
CA SER A 306 11.10 16.76 -21.36
C SER A 306 10.95 16.02 -20.03
N PRO A 307 12.01 15.92 -19.21
CA PRO A 307 11.82 15.49 -17.82
C PRO A 307 10.80 16.43 -17.15
N PRO A 308 10.01 15.95 -16.17
CA PRO A 308 9.19 16.83 -15.37
C PRO A 308 10.08 17.97 -14.89
N GLU A 309 9.64 19.23 -15.07
CA GLU A 309 10.44 20.42 -14.74
C GLU A 309 11.20 20.13 -13.46
N PRO A 310 12.55 20.25 -13.43
CA PRO A 310 13.36 19.85 -12.31
C PRO A 310 12.94 20.68 -11.10
N LEU A 311 11.94 20.17 -10.39
CA LEU A 311 11.55 20.54 -9.07
C LEU A 311 12.86 20.57 -8.30
N LYS A 312 13.01 21.60 -7.46
CA LYS A 312 14.22 21.94 -6.69
C LYS A 312 14.58 20.81 -5.71
N PHE A 313 14.94 19.66 -6.24
CA PHE A 313 15.15 18.37 -5.60
C PHE A 313 16.66 18.20 -5.39
N THR A 314 17.28 19.16 -4.70
CA THR A 314 18.73 19.16 -4.51
C THR A 314 19.15 18.53 -3.20
N ALA A 315 18.23 18.23 -2.28
CA ALA A 315 18.54 17.60 -1.02
C ALA A 315 17.38 16.75 -0.49
N ALA A 316 17.72 15.63 0.15
CA ALA A 316 16.76 14.84 0.91
C ALA A 316 16.03 15.73 1.93
N PRO A 317 14.70 15.58 2.09
CA PRO A 317 13.94 16.37 3.05
C PRO A 317 14.51 16.20 4.46
N LYS A 318 14.67 17.32 5.17
CA LYS A 318 15.02 17.29 6.60
C LYS A 318 13.74 17.24 7.41
N PHE A 319 13.53 16.14 8.12
CA PHE A 319 12.41 16.01 9.03
C PHE A 319 12.80 16.48 10.43
N PRO A 320 12.08 17.44 11.03
CA PRO A 320 12.32 17.78 12.43
C PRO A 320 12.05 16.55 13.30
N LYS A 321 12.92 16.28 14.27
CA LYS A 321 12.74 15.19 15.22
C LYS A 321 11.44 15.42 16.00
N MET A 322 10.54 14.45 15.94
CA MET A 322 9.32 14.49 16.72
C MET A 322 9.56 14.01 18.16
N ASN A 323 8.89 14.66 19.11
CA ASN A 323 8.91 14.23 20.50
C ASN A 323 7.93 13.05 20.68
N THR A 324 8.48 11.84 20.71
CA THR A 324 7.73 10.58 20.84
C THR A 324 7.00 10.45 22.18
N ARG A 325 7.48 11.11 23.25
CA ARG A 325 6.82 11.12 24.57
C ARG A 325 5.44 11.76 24.53
N LYS A 326 5.16 12.61 23.54
CA LYS A 326 3.83 13.21 23.32
C LYS A 326 2.87 12.33 22.51
N ARG A 327 3.32 11.15 22.06
CA ARG A 327 2.54 10.20 21.24
C ARG A 327 2.42 8.84 21.93
N MET A 328 2.19 8.82 23.24
CA MET A 328 1.98 7.57 23.96
C MET A 328 0.49 7.21 23.98
N PHE A 329 0.19 5.96 23.68
CA PHE A 329 -1.12 5.34 23.85
C PHE A 329 -1.30 4.77 25.27
N THR A 330 -0.22 4.28 25.86
CA THR A 330 -0.19 3.72 27.22
C THR A 330 1.08 4.17 27.97
N PRO A 331 1.01 4.43 29.28
CA PRO A 331 2.19 4.82 30.06
C PRO A 331 3.13 3.65 30.38
N THR A 332 2.67 2.39 30.28
CA THR A 332 3.39 1.24 30.84
C THR A 332 4.03 0.30 29.83
N ASN A 333 3.76 0.45 28.53
CA ASN A 333 4.24 -0.48 27.52
C ASN A 333 4.85 0.25 26.30
N PRO A 334 6.18 0.42 26.25
CA PRO A 334 6.86 1.14 25.17
C PRO A 334 6.75 0.40 23.82
N ASP A 335 6.82 -0.92 23.80
CA ASP A 335 6.72 -1.72 22.57
C ASP A 335 5.32 -1.61 21.96
N LEU A 336 4.28 -1.66 22.79
CA LEU A 336 2.90 -1.42 22.33
C LEU A 336 2.73 -0.01 21.79
N ASN A 337 3.33 1.00 22.43
CA ASN A 337 3.31 2.36 21.89
C ASN A 337 3.99 2.45 20.53
N LEU A 338 5.15 1.81 20.36
CA LEU A 338 5.86 1.78 19.08
C LEU A 338 5.00 1.12 18.01
N ALA A 339 4.44 -0.06 18.27
CA ALA A 339 3.56 -0.76 17.34
C ALA A 339 2.33 0.07 16.94
N LEU A 340 1.66 0.72 17.91
CA LEU A 340 0.50 1.57 17.64
C LEU A 340 0.86 2.84 16.87
N ARG A 341 2.01 3.48 17.15
CA ARG A 341 2.50 4.64 16.39
C ARG A 341 2.85 4.25 14.96
N ARG A 342 3.52 3.11 14.76
CA ARG A 342 3.86 2.57 13.44
C ARG A 342 2.60 2.26 12.63
N ASN A 343 1.62 1.57 13.22
CA ASN A 343 0.34 1.29 12.57
C ASN A 343 -0.44 2.57 12.25
N LEU A 344 -0.40 3.58 13.12
CA LEU A 344 -1.01 4.87 12.86
C LEU A 344 -0.39 5.57 11.66
N GLU A 345 0.95 5.67 11.61
CA GLU A 345 1.62 6.29 10.46
C GLU A 345 1.46 5.44 9.19
N TYR A 346 1.43 4.11 9.29
CA TYR A 346 1.10 3.23 8.16
C TYR A 346 -0.30 3.54 7.61
N ILE A 347 -1.35 3.53 8.43
CA ILE A 347 -2.70 3.85 7.97
C ILE A 347 -2.75 5.26 7.35
N LEU A 348 -2.13 6.25 7.99
CA LEU A 348 -2.18 7.65 7.55
C LEU A 348 -1.34 7.95 6.30
N SER A 349 -0.38 7.09 5.96
CA SER A 349 0.58 7.38 4.89
C SER A 349 0.53 6.40 3.73
N VAL A 350 0.17 5.15 4.02
CA VAL A 350 0.09 4.05 3.06
C VAL A 350 -1.37 3.75 2.70
N CYS A 351 -2.22 3.50 3.70
CA CYS A 351 -3.61 3.12 3.43
C CYS A 351 -4.52 4.31 3.04
N SER A 352 -4.06 5.55 3.23
CA SER A 352 -4.85 6.76 3.01
C SER A 352 -4.48 7.42 1.69
N ILE A 353 -5.21 7.09 0.63
CA ILE A 353 -4.97 7.64 -0.71
C ILE A 353 -5.88 8.86 -0.93
N PRO A 354 -5.32 10.08 -1.08
CA PRO A 354 -6.10 11.26 -1.39
C PRO A 354 -6.64 11.21 -2.82
N ILE A 355 -7.89 11.60 -3.02
CA ILE A 355 -8.58 11.64 -4.31
C ILE A 355 -8.99 13.07 -4.61
N TYR A 356 -8.37 13.60 -5.66
CA TYR A 356 -8.59 14.92 -6.21
C TYR A 356 -9.49 14.79 -7.44
N LEU A 357 -10.53 15.62 -7.52
CA LEU A 357 -11.36 15.74 -8.72
C LEU A 357 -10.63 16.55 -9.78
N ASP A 358 -10.01 17.65 -9.34
CA ASP A 358 -9.21 18.54 -10.15
C ASP A 358 -7.84 18.68 -9.50
N ALA A 359 -6.78 18.70 -10.31
CA ALA A 359 -5.40 18.80 -9.84
C ALA A 359 -5.05 20.15 -9.17
N GLU A 360 -5.95 21.13 -9.20
CA GLU A 360 -5.75 22.48 -8.67
C GLU A 360 -6.42 22.72 -7.30
N ASP A 361 -7.24 21.80 -6.78
CA ASP A 361 -7.95 21.95 -5.51
C ASP A 361 -7.23 21.21 -4.36
N ASP A 362 -6.31 21.92 -3.69
CA ASP A 362 -5.47 21.36 -2.61
C ASP A 362 -6.17 21.30 -1.23
N GLU A 363 -7.28 22.02 -1.04
CA GLU A 363 -7.81 22.25 0.31
C GLU A 363 -8.80 21.17 0.78
N GLU A 364 -9.61 20.60 -0.12
CA GLU A 364 -10.67 19.66 0.28
C GLU A 364 -10.78 18.42 -0.63
N PHE A 365 -9.96 17.39 -0.35
CA PHE A 365 -9.97 16.10 -1.05
C PHE A 365 -10.76 15.00 -0.31
N ALA A 366 -11.20 14.00 -1.08
CA ALA A 366 -11.71 12.74 -0.53
C ALA A 366 -10.55 11.78 -0.22
N VAL A 367 -10.77 10.79 0.66
CA VAL A 367 -9.74 9.81 1.01
C VAL A 367 -10.26 8.39 0.85
N ALA A 368 -9.65 7.65 -0.06
CA ALA A 368 -9.78 6.21 -0.15
C ALA A 368 -8.96 5.56 0.97
N LEU A 369 -9.60 4.74 1.81
CA LEU A 369 -8.93 3.92 2.82
C LEU A 369 -8.76 2.50 2.29
N THR A 370 -7.58 2.20 1.74
CA THR A 370 -7.23 0.91 1.14
C THR A 370 -6.80 -0.10 2.21
N CYS A 371 -6.63 -1.37 1.82
CA CYS A 371 -6.13 -2.42 2.71
C CYS A 371 -4.61 -2.40 2.95
N GLY A 372 -3.85 -1.55 2.26
CA GLY A 372 -2.38 -1.48 2.41
C GLY A 372 -1.68 -0.99 1.17
N ASP A 373 -0.35 -0.94 1.27
CA ASP A 373 0.59 -0.94 0.15
C ASP A 373 1.03 -2.38 0.01
N ILE A 374 0.95 -2.92 -1.19
CA ILE A 374 1.82 -3.95 -1.75
C ILE A 374 1.18 -4.38 -3.07
N ASP A 375 -0.08 -4.84 -3.13
CA ASP A 375 -0.65 -5.28 -4.43
C ASP A 375 -2.14 -5.00 -4.61
N ASP A 376 -2.76 -4.36 -3.63
CA ASP A 376 -4.21 -4.27 -3.56
C ASP A 376 -4.64 -2.90 -3.07
N HIS A 377 -4.65 -1.93 -4.00
CA HIS A 377 -5.25 -0.61 -3.75
C HIS A 377 -6.79 -0.66 -3.79
N ARG A 378 -7.41 -1.85 -3.78
CA ARG A 378 -8.86 -1.92 -3.62
C ARG A 378 -9.27 -1.53 -2.22
N ILE A 379 -10.52 -1.11 -2.12
CA ILE A 379 -11.13 -0.75 -0.87
C ILE A 379 -12.08 -1.86 -0.50
N ILE A 380 -11.67 -2.65 0.48
CA ILE A 380 -12.51 -3.65 1.13
C ILE A 380 -13.23 -2.97 2.28
N THR A 381 -14.56 -3.05 2.30
CA THR A 381 -15.38 -2.35 3.30
C THR A 381 -14.97 -2.68 4.74
N ALA A 382 -14.69 -3.95 5.06
CA ALA A 382 -14.21 -4.37 6.38
C ALA A 382 -12.82 -3.79 6.75
N ALA A 383 -11.86 -3.82 5.84
CA ALA A 383 -10.53 -3.26 6.08
C ALA A 383 -10.60 -1.74 6.33
N SER A 384 -11.35 -1.02 5.49
CA SER A 384 -11.58 0.42 5.67
C SER A 384 -12.29 0.73 7.00
N PHE A 385 -13.20 -0.14 7.44
CA PHE A 385 -13.91 0.00 8.71
C PHE A 385 -12.94 -0.05 9.90
N HIS A 386 -12.09 -1.07 9.95
CA HIS A 386 -11.14 -1.22 11.07
C HIS A 386 -10.09 -0.10 11.09
N CYS A 387 -9.59 0.32 9.93
CA CYS A 387 -8.70 1.47 9.82
C CYS A 387 -9.38 2.75 10.34
N PHE A 388 -10.61 3.02 9.90
CA PHE A 388 -11.37 4.18 10.35
C PHE A 388 -11.62 4.19 11.85
N GLN A 389 -12.01 3.04 12.43
CA GLN A 389 -12.24 2.91 13.87
C GLN A 389 -10.95 3.14 14.67
N PHE A 390 -9.83 2.57 14.22
CA PHE A 390 -8.52 2.80 14.83
C PHE A 390 -8.12 4.28 14.82
N LEU A 391 -8.31 4.95 13.68
CA LEU A 391 -8.05 6.39 13.54
C LEU A 391 -8.95 7.21 14.46
N LEU A 392 -10.25 6.93 14.52
CA LEU A 392 -11.20 7.64 15.38
C LEU A 392 -10.87 7.45 16.87
N MET A 393 -10.49 6.24 17.28
CA MET A 393 -10.04 5.98 18.65
C MET A 393 -8.74 6.71 18.97
N SER A 394 -7.77 6.70 18.06
CA SER A 394 -6.51 7.44 18.19
C SER A 394 -6.77 8.95 18.33
N LEU A 395 -7.69 9.48 17.53
CA LEU A 395 -8.10 10.89 17.60
C LEU A 395 -8.71 11.24 18.97
N LYS A 396 -9.67 10.43 19.46
CA LYS A 396 -10.28 10.61 20.79
C LYS A 396 -9.21 10.55 21.88
N HIS A 397 -8.27 9.61 21.79
CA HIS A 397 -7.16 9.46 22.72
C HIS A 397 -6.26 10.69 22.75
N PHE A 398 -5.80 11.18 21.60
CA PHE A 398 -4.88 12.32 21.58
C PHE A 398 -5.55 13.64 21.97
N VAL A 399 -6.80 13.86 21.58
CA VAL A 399 -7.55 15.07 21.98
C VAL A 399 -7.78 15.09 23.50
N SER A 400 -8.18 13.96 24.09
CA SER A 400 -8.37 13.86 25.54
C SER A 400 -7.07 13.93 26.33
N SER A 401 -6.03 13.20 25.90
CA SER A 401 -4.77 13.07 26.66
C SER A 401 -3.88 14.30 26.60
N LEU A 402 -3.94 15.08 25.53
CA LEU A 402 -3.03 16.20 25.34
C LEU A 402 -3.63 17.55 25.76
N GLY A 403 -4.92 17.58 26.10
CA GLY A 403 -5.62 18.83 26.44
C GLY A 403 -5.66 19.84 25.29
N HIS A 404 -5.24 19.45 24.09
CA HIS A 404 -5.28 20.29 22.91
C HIS A 404 -6.63 20.12 22.23
N GLY A 405 -7.53 21.07 22.49
CA GLY A 405 -8.59 21.40 21.54
C GLY A 405 -8.00 21.91 20.24
N GLU A 406 -8.84 22.14 19.22
CA GLU A 406 -8.41 22.84 18.02
C GLU A 406 -8.04 24.27 18.42
N HIS A 407 -6.75 24.51 18.63
CA HIS A 407 -6.24 25.85 18.83
C HIS A 407 -6.15 26.50 17.44
N ASP A 408 -6.96 27.51 17.18
CA ASP A 408 -6.82 28.43 16.04
C ASP A 408 -5.53 29.29 16.10
N TYR A 409 -4.63 28.98 17.04
CA TYR A 409 -3.43 29.76 17.25
C TYR A 409 -2.33 29.42 16.22
N PRO A 410 -1.61 30.42 15.68
CA PRO A 410 -0.47 30.24 14.78
C PRO A 410 0.63 29.32 15.33
N GLU A 411 0.72 29.18 16.65
CA GLU A 411 1.68 28.33 17.36
C GLU A 411 1.39 26.82 17.18
N ALA A 412 0.18 26.46 16.72
CA ALA A 412 -0.18 25.07 16.42
C ALA A 412 0.62 24.46 15.27
N LEU A 413 1.22 25.29 14.38
CA LEU A 413 2.09 24.82 13.29
C LEU A 413 3.32 24.07 13.79
N ASN A 414 3.82 24.40 14.98
CA ASN A 414 4.98 23.73 15.59
C ASN A 414 4.58 22.66 16.62
N CYS A 415 3.29 22.43 16.84
CA CYS A 415 2.81 21.41 17.76
C CYS A 415 2.64 20.08 17.02
N ASN A 416 3.65 19.21 17.11
CA ASN A 416 3.64 17.88 16.47
C ASN A 416 2.36 17.06 16.72
N PRO A 417 1.79 17.02 17.95
CA PRO A 417 0.51 16.35 18.15
C PRO A 417 -0.67 17.02 17.46
N CYS A 418 -0.71 18.36 17.37
CA CYS A 418 -1.76 19.05 16.62
C CYS A 418 -1.69 18.71 15.13
N SER A 419 -0.50 18.62 14.54
CA SER A 419 -0.32 18.18 13.14
C SER A 419 -0.88 16.76 12.93
N LEU A 420 -0.60 15.84 13.84
CA LEU A 420 -1.12 14.47 13.78
C LEU A 420 -2.64 14.43 13.93
N ILE A 421 -3.22 15.15 14.90
CA ILE A 421 -4.67 15.28 15.09
C ILE A 421 -5.34 15.83 13.83
N LYS A 422 -4.75 16.88 13.21
CA LYS A 422 -5.24 17.45 11.95
C LYS A 422 -5.20 16.43 10.81
N ARG A 423 -4.11 15.67 10.66
CA ARG A 423 -4.00 14.59 9.66
C ARG A 423 -5.07 13.51 9.86
N ILE A 424 -5.26 13.03 11.09
CA ILE A 424 -6.28 12.01 11.39
C ILE A 424 -7.68 12.54 11.05
N ARG A 425 -8.02 13.78 11.46
CA ARG A 425 -9.31 14.40 11.12
C ARG A 425 -9.49 14.53 9.61
N LYS A 426 -8.46 14.98 8.89
CA LYS A 426 -8.49 15.12 7.43
C LYS A 426 -8.82 13.78 6.77
N VAL A 427 -8.16 12.70 7.19
CA VAL A 427 -8.43 11.35 6.68
C VAL A 427 -9.84 10.87 7.01
N LEU A 428 -10.31 11.03 8.26
CA LEU A 428 -11.66 10.62 8.65
C LEU A 428 -12.76 11.38 7.88
N LYS A 429 -12.66 12.72 7.79
CA LYS A 429 -13.61 13.55 7.02
C LYS A 429 -13.54 13.22 5.53
N GLY A 430 -12.34 13.17 4.98
CA GLY A 430 -12.10 12.83 3.57
C GLY A 430 -12.64 11.45 3.22
N HIS A 431 -12.53 10.47 4.11
CA HIS A 431 -13.08 9.14 3.87
C HIS A 431 -14.61 9.10 3.89
N LEU A 432 -15.25 9.81 4.80
CA LEU A 432 -16.72 9.92 4.78
C LEU A 432 -17.19 10.66 3.51
N ARG A 433 -16.44 11.67 3.04
CA ARG A 433 -16.69 12.32 1.75
C ARG A 433 -16.50 11.34 0.59
N TRP A 434 -15.47 10.50 0.62
CA TRP A 434 -15.26 9.45 -0.37
C TRP A 434 -16.43 8.47 -0.43
N VAL A 435 -16.90 7.98 0.73
CA VAL A 435 -18.01 7.00 0.83
C VAL A 435 -19.33 7.60 0.31
N PHE A 436 -19.70 8.77 0.79
CA PHE A 436 -21.04 9.34 0.55
C PHE A 436 -21.10 10.34 -0.60
N GLY A 437 -19.97 10.81 -1.13
CA GLY A 437 -19.94 11.76 -2.24
C GLY A 437 -20.44 11.13 -3.54
N GLU A 438 -21.29 11.86 -4.28
CA GLU A 438 -21.88 11.39 -5.55
C GLU A 438 -20.83 11.18 -6.64
N GLN A 439 -19.75 11.94 -6.57
CA GLN A 439 -18.63 11.93 -7.51
C GLN A 439 -17.52 10.93 -7.17
N TYR A 440 -17.66 10.20 -6.06
CA TYR A 440 -16.68 9.21 -5.59
C TYR A 440 -17.37 7.85 -5.51
N ARG A 441 -17.37 7.21 -4.32
CA ARG A 441 -17.96 5.88 -4.12
C ARG A 441 -19.46 5.86 -4.39
N ASN A 442 -20.15 6.98 -4.13
CA ASN A 442 -21.59 7.09 -4.22
C ASN A 442 -22.31 5.89 -3.60
N PHE A 443 -22.04 5.67 -2.31
CA PHE A 443 -22.57 4.54 -1.54
C PHE A 443 -24.11 4.40 -1.60
N ALA A 444 -24.84 5.48 -1.94
CA ALA A 444 -26.28 5.45 -2.15
C ALA A 444 -26.72 4.53 -3.31
N ASN A 445 -25.90 4.39 -4.35
CA ASN A 445 -26.20 3.59 -5.53
C ASN A 445 -26.19 2.08 -5.21
N ASN A 446 -25.15 1.62 -4.51
CA ASN A 446 -25.03 0.21 -4.15
C ASN A 446 -24.42 0.03 -2.74
N PRO A 447 -25.24 0.12 -1.67
CA PRO A 447 -24.76 0.01 -0.30
C PRO A 447 -24.14 -1.34 0.08
N SER A 448 -24.35 -2.37 -0.73
CA SER A 448 -23.84 -3.70 -0.40
C SER A 448 -22.60 -4.11 -1.17
N CYS A 449 -22.08 -3.27 -2.07
CA CYS A 449 -20.91 -3.65 -2.83
C CYS A 449 -19.66 -3.54 -1.92
N PRO A 450 -18.97 -4.65 -1.63
CA PRO A 450 -17.87 -4.71 -0.68
C PRO A 450 -16.56 -4.18 -1.23
N HIS A 451 -16.41 -4.18 -2.58
CA HIS A 451 -15.18 -3.91 -3.30
C HIS A 451 -15.32 -2.69 -4.20
N SER A 452 -14.35 -1.79 -4.13
CA SER A 452 -14.31 -0.63 -5.00
C SER A 452 -12.90 -0.25 -5.32
N TRP A 453 -12.74 0.36 -6.48
CA TRP A 453 -11.51 1.04 -6.86
C TRP A 453 -11.31 2.30 -6.03
N VAL A 454 -10.09 2.84 -6.09
CA VAL A 454 -9.69 4.02 -5.30
C VAL A 454 -10.55 5.24 -5.66
N ASN A 455 -10.93 5.38 -6.93
CA ASN A 455 -11.83 6.45 -7.38
C ASN A 455 -13.29 6.30 -6.88
N GLY A 456 -13.66 5.15 -6.31
CA GLY A 456 -15.02 4.85 -5.84
C GLY A 456 -15.86 3.99 -6.78
N GLU A 457 -15.39 3.69 -7.98
CA GLU A 457 -16.11 2.82 -8.89
C GLU A 457 -16.21 1.40 -8.33
N GLU A 458 -17.38 0.78 -8.54
CA GLU A 458 -17.57 -0.63 -8.23
C GLU A 458 -16.70 -1.47 -9.17
N ILE A 459 -16.09 -2.52 -8.62
CA ILE A 459 -15.26 -3.43 -9.41
C ILE A 459 -16.17 -4.30 -10.27
N GLU A 460 -16.13 -4.19 -11.59
CA GLU A 460 -16.96 -5.03 -12.45
C GLU A 460 -16.65 -6.52 -12.26
N GLY A 461 -17.68 -7.38 -12.34
CA GLY A 461 -17.51 -8.83 -12.21
C GLY A 461 -17.19 -9.34 -10.80
N TRP A 462 -17.12 -8.48 -9.77
CA TRP A 462 -16.68 -8.88 -8.43
C TRP A 462 -17.47 -10.02 -7.79
N LYS A 463 -18.72 -10.21 -8.18
CA LYS A 463 -19.60 -11.26 -7.65
C LYS A 463 -19.23 -12.64 -8.15
N ASP A 464 -18.66 -12.71 -9.35
CA ASP A 464 -18.29 -13.95 -10.02
C ASP A 464 -16.80 -14.26 -9.87
N ASN A 465 -16.04 -13.33 -9.27
CA ASN A 465 -14.60 -13.47 -9.06
C ASN A 465 -14.30 -14.24 -7.76
N ILE A 466 -13.61 -15.38 -7.87
CA ILE A 466 -13.29 -16.27 -6.74
C ILE A 466 -12.35 -15.65 -5.68
N TYR A 467 -11.60 -14.61 -6.04
CA TYR A 467 -10.68 -13.90 -5.14
C TYR A 467 -11.34 -12.74 -4.41
N LEU A 468 -12.52 -12.31 -4.86
CA LEU A 468 -13.29 -11.25 -4.24
C LEU A 468 -14.41 -11.84 -3.38
N SER A 469 -14.47 -11.43 -2.11
CA SER A 469 -15.51 -11.91 -1.21
C SER A 469 -16.91 -11.51 -1.68
N SER A 470 -17.88 -12.40 -1.49
CA SER A 470 -19.30 -12.15 -1.79
C SER A 470 -19.92 -11.04 -0.93
N GLU A 471 -21.13 -10.59 -1.32
CA GLU A 471 -21.91 -9.58 -0.60
C GLU A 471 -22.13 -10.00 0.86
N SER A 472 -21.79 -9.11 1.81
CA SER A 472 -22.03 -9.35 3.23
C SER A 472 -23.18 -8.51 3.77
N LEU A 473 -23.92 -9.06 4.74
CA LEU A 473 -24.97 -8.33 5.47
C LEU A 473 -24.42 -7.12 6.24
N VAL A 474 -23.11 -7.07 6.48
CA VAL A 474 -22.46 -6.06 7.32
C VAL A 474 -21.72 -4.98 6.54
N ASP A 475 -21.65 -5.05 5.21
CA ASP A 475 -20.99 -4.03 4.39
C ASP A 475 -21.63 -2.67 4.58
N ALA A 476 -22.95 -2.59 4.41
CA ALA A 476 -23.68 -1.34 4.66
C ALA A 476 -23.61 -0.89 6.14
N PRO A 477 -23.87 -1.79 7.13
CA PRO A 477 -23.67 -1.47 8.54
C PRO A 477 -22.32 -0.83 8.88
N PHE A 478 -21.20 -1.33 8.34
CA PHE A 478 -19.89 -0.76 8.60
C PHE A 478 -19.79 0.71 8.17
N GLN A 479 -20.35 1.07 7.02
CA GLN A 479 -20.33 2.45 6.52
C GLN A 479 -21.17 3.39 7.41
N PHE A 480 -22.36 2.95 7.83
CA PHE A 480 -23.21 3.74 8.73
C PHE A 480 -22.62 3.88 10.13
N ILE A 481 -21.95 2.84 10.65
CA ILE A 481 -21.27 2.90 11.94
C ILE A 481 -20.12 3.91 11.90
N LYS A 482 -19.30 3.91 10.85
CA LYS A 482 -18.24 4.94 10.66
C LYS A 482 -18.82 6.35 10.74
N ALA A 483 -19.89 6.61 9.98
CA ALA A 483 -20.54 7.92 9.97
C ALA A 483 -21.16 8.29 11.32
N GLY A 484 -21.86 7.35 11.96
CA GLY A 484 -22.52 7.58 13.25
C GLY A 484 -21.53 7.84 14.38
N ASP A 485 -20.50 7.01 14.51
CA ASP A 485 -19.46 7.19 15.53
C ASP A 485 -18.68 8.50 15.31
N TYR A 486 -18.48 8.90 14.04
CA TYR A 486 -17.87 10.17 13.70
C TYR A 486 -18.78 11.36 14.05
N LYS A 487 -20.08 11.28 13.74
CA LYS A 487 -21.08 12.31 14.12
C LYS A 487 -21.23 12.47 15.63
N GLU A 488 -21.10 11.37 16.37
CA GLU A 488 -21.08 11.42 17.84
C GLU A 488 -19.85 12.20 18.35
N TYR A 489 -18.70 12.01 17.71
CA TYR A 489 -17.45 12.71 18.02
C TYR A 489 -17.48 14.19 17.58
N ASP A 490 -17.79 14.45 16.31
CA ASP A 490 -17.91 15.78 15.70
C ASP A 490 -19.38 16.07 15.42
N ARG A 491 -20.05 16.71 16.38
CA ARG A 491 -21.48 17.05 16.29
C ARG A 491 -21.77 18.08 15.20
N GLU A 492 -20.77 18.82 14.74
CA GLU A 492 -20.90 19.83 13.69
C GLU A 492 -20.76 19.22 12.29
N TRP A 493 -20.20 18.02 12.17
CA TRP A 493 -20.10 17.32 10.88
C TRP A 493 -21.47 17.17 10.21
N GLU A 494 -21.62 17.75 9.01
CA GLU A 494 -22.85 17.69 8.25
C GLU A 494 -23.01 16.34 7.55
N VAL A 495 -24.13 15.67 7.79
CA VAL A 495 -24.43 14.38 7.18
C VAL A 495 -24.75 14.60 5.70
N PRO A 496 -24.03 13.95 4.76
CA PRO A 496 -24.29 14.10 3.34
C PRO A 496 -25.73 13.72 2.97
N ARG A 497 -26.35 14.50 2.07
CA ARG A 497 -27.74 14.27 1.64
C ARG A 497 -27.96 12.90 0.99
N THR A 498 -26.91 12.34 0.39
CA THR A 498 -26.87 11.01 -0.21
C THR A 498 -27.07 9.88 0.81
N ALA A 499 -26.68 10.09 2.07
CA ALA A 499 -26.77 9.07 3.11
C ALA A 499 -28.21 8.56 3.31
N LYS A 500 -29.22 9.43 3.19
CA LYS A 500 -30.63 9.03 3.29
C LYS A 500 -31.04 8.02 2.21
N TYR A 501 -30.51 8.16 0.99
CA TYR A 501 -30.79 7.23 -0.10
C TYR A 501 -30.09 5.90 0.13
N ALA A 502 -28.85 5.92 0.63
CA ALA A 502 -28.14 4.71 1.05
C ALA A 502 -28.92 3.93 2.12
N VAL A 503 -29.45 4.61 3.14
CA VAL A 503 -30.27 3.98 4.19
C VAL A 503 -31.51 3.31 3.58
N ARG A 504 -32.25 4.00 2.72
CA ARG A 504 -33.44 3.43 2.05
C ARG A 504 -33.08 2.18 1.25
N THR A 505 -32.01 2.23 0.47
CA THR A 505 -31.57 1.10 -0.35
C THR A 505 -31.15 -0.09 0.53
N TRP A 506 -30.39 0.16 1.61
CA TRP A 506 -30.00 -0.87 2.57
C TRP A 506 -31.22 -1.51 3.26
N VAL A 507 -32.13 -0.71 3.80
CA VAL A 507 -33.36 -1.15 4.49
C VAL A 507 -34.25 -1.97 3.54
N LYS A 508 -34.35 -1.55 2.28
CA LYS A 508 -35.08 -2.31 1.24
C LYS A 508 -34.45 -3.68 1.00
N LYS A 509 -33.13 -3.77 0.85
CA LYS A 509 -32.42 -5.05 0.69
C LYS A 509 -32.60 -5.97 1.91
N LEU A 510 -32.59 -5.41 3.12
CA LEU A 510 -32.90 -6.19 4.33
C LEU A 510 -34.35 -6.72 4.32
N ASP A 511 -35.35 -5.92 3.94
CA ASP A 511 -36.74 -6.41 3.82
C ASP A 511 -36.88 -7.51 2.77
N GLU A 512 -36.16 -7.43 1.65
CA GLU A 512 -36.13 -8.47 0.63
C GLU A 512 -35.59 -9.81 1.18
N LYS A 513 -34.64 -9.76 2.13
CA LYS A 513 -34.13 -10.94 2.86
C LYS A 513 -35.03 -11.37 4.02
N ASN A 514 -35.89 -10.50 4.56
CA ASN A 514 -36.81 -10.79 5.68
C ASN A 514 -38.06 -11.57 5.26
N LYS A 515 -37.91 -12.66 4.48
CA LYS A 515 -39.05 -13.42 3.93
C LYS A 515 -39.97 -13.99 5.02
N LEU A 516 -39.44 -14.25 6.21
CA LEU A 516 -40.18 -14.82 7.35
C LEU A 516 -40.81 -13.77 8.26
N GLY A 517 -40.53 -12.46 8.05
CA GLY A 517 -41.02 -11.39 8.92
C GLY A 517 -40.45 -11.44 10.35
N CYS A 518 -39.42 -12.24 10.60
CA CYS A 518 -38.84 -12.45 11.93
C CYS A 518 -37.64 -11.55 12.21
N TYR A 519 -37.24 -10.70 11.25
CA TYR A 519 -36.07 -9.81 11.35
C TYR A 519 -34.78 -10.58 11.66
N ALA A 520 -34.72 -11.82 11.20
CA ALA A 520 -33.52 -12.62 11.15
C ALA A 520 -33.08 -12.71 9.67
N PHE A 521 -31.84 -12.32 9.40
CA PHE A 521 -31.29 -12.24 8.06
C PHE A 521 -30.23 -13.34 7.88
N PRO A 522 -30.44 -14.32 6.99
CA PRO A 522 -29.43 -15.33 6.72
C PRO A 522 -28.35 -14.75 5.78
N ARG A 523 -27.11 -15.25 5.91
CA ARG A 523 -26.02 -14.87 4.99
C ARG A 523 -26.30 -15.36 3.59
N ASP A 524 -26.61 -16.65 3.48
CA ASP A 524 -26.93 -17.31 2.22
C ASP A 524 -28.40 -17.76 2.19
N MET A 525 -29.09 -17.35 1.12
CA MET A 525 -30.48 -17.73 0.86
C MET A 525 -30.57 -19.04 0.07
N GLU A 526 -29.48 -19.49 -0.55
CA GLU A 526 -29.38 -20.68 -1.39
C GLU A 526 -29.05 -21.94 -0.57
N GLU A 527 -28.38 -21.78 0.58
CA GLU A 527 -28.15 -22.87 1.52
C GLU A 527 -29.46 -23.41 2.09
N GLN A 528 -29.62 -24.75 2.05
CA GLN A 528 -30.79 -25.44 2.62
C GLN A 528 -30.98 -25.15 4.10
N THR A 529 -29.87 -25.00 4.83
CA THR A 529 -29.85 -24.58 6.23
C THR A 529 -29.47 -23.12 6.28
N HIS A 530 -30.47 -22.23 6.26
CA HIS A 530 -30.26 -20.79 6.42
C HIS A 530 -29.38 -20.50 7.65
N ASN A 531 -28.18 -19.97 7.40
CA ASN A 531 -27.20 -19.68 8.46
C ASN A 531 -27.34 -18.23 8.95
N PHE A 532 -27.56 -18.08 10.26
CA PHE A 532 -27.73 -16.79 10.93
C PHE A 532 -26.58 -16.53 11.90
N PHE A 533 -25.91 -15.39 11.74
CA PHE A 533 -24.80 -15.00 12.61
C PHE A 533 -25.23 -13.89 13.55
N PHE A 534 -25.08 -14.12 14.86
CA PHE A 534 -25.42 -13.14 15.88
C PHE A 534 -24.64 -11.83 15.70
N THR A 535 -23.37 -11.91 15.31
CA THR A 535 -22.51 -10.74 15.03
C THR A 535 -23.10 -9.83 13.97
N ASP A 536 -23.67 -10.39 12.91
CA ASP A 536 -24.24 -9.62 11.81
C ASP A 536 -25.46 -8.82 12.30
N HIS A 537 -26.31 -9.45 13.12
CA HIS A 537 -27.49 -8.82 13.69
C HIS A 537 -27.13 -7.71 14.69
N VAL A 538 -26.08 -7.91 15.49
CA VAL A 538 -25.54 -6.86 16.38
C VAL A 538 -25.05 -5.67 15.57
N LEU A 539 -24.36 -5.90 14.45
CA LEU A 539 -23.86 -4.84 13.58
C LEU A 539 -25.00 -4.12 12.86
N ILE A 540 -26.01 -4.84 12.35
CA ILE A 540 -27.23 -4.25 11.76
C ILE A 540 -27.94 -3.37 12.79
N TRP A 541 -28.13 -3.85 14.02
CA TRP A 541 -28.75 -3.07 15.09
C TRP A 541 -27.93 -1.82 15.45
N ARG A 542 -26.61 -1.95 15.60
CA ARG A 542 -25.72 -0.81 15.87
C ARG A 542 -25.77 0.21 14.74
N ALA A 543 -25.79 -0.25 13.49
CA ALA A 543 -25.93 0.62 12.33
C ALA A 543 -27.27 1.36 12.32
N ALA A 544 -28.38 0.70 12.66
CA ALA A 544 -29.67 1.38 12.80
C ALA A 544 -29.61 2.49 13.87
N LYS A 545 -28.95 2.26 15.01
CA LYS A 545 -28.70 3.31 16.01
C LYS A 545 -27.84 4.46 15.50
N CYS A 546 -26.81 4.15 14.72
CA CYS A 546 -26.00 5.16 14.07
C CYS A 546 -26.83 5.99 13.08
N VAL A 547 -27.71 5.36 12.30
CA VAL A 547 -28.65 6.06 11.40
C VAL A 547 -29.61 6.98 12.16
N GLU A 548 -30.08 6.57 13.35
CA GLU A 548 -30.86 7.47 14.23
C GLU A 548 -30.03 8.69 14.66
N LEU A 549 -28.76 8.49 15.05
CA LEU A 549 -27.83 9.57 15.44
C LEU A 549 -27.52 10.52 14.28
N LEU A 550 -27.51 10.01 13.05
CA LEU A 550 -27.36 10.81 11.83
C LEU A 550 -28.61 11.63 11.48
N GLY A 551 -29.70 11.52 12.26
CA GLY A 551 -30.96 12.22 12.00
C GLY A 551 -31.81 11.57 10.89
N LEU A 552 -31.52 10.32 10.51
CA LEU A 552 -32.12 9.62 9.39
C LEU A 552 -33.10 8.52 9.84
N LYS A 553 -33.65 8.65 11.05
CA LYS A 553 -34.63 7.69 11.62
C LYS A 553 -35.86 7.48 10.74
N SER A 554 -36.30 8.51 10.01
CA SER A 554 -37.40 8.43 9.06
C SER A 554 -37.11 7.54 7.85
N GLU A 555 -35.89 7.05 7.70
CA GLU A 555 -35.50 6.23 6.54
C GLU A 555 -35.39 4.74 6.91
N LEU A 556 -35.56 4.38 8.19
CA LEU A 556 -35.49 3.01 8.72
C LEU A 556 -36.82 2.23 8.57
N PHE A 557 -37.64 2.58 7.58
CA PHE A 557 -38.87 1.83 7.28
C PHE A 557 -39.07 1.64 5.79
N VAL A 558 -39.64 0.49 5.42
CA VAL A 558 -40.08 0.21 4.05
C VAL A 558 -41.57 0.53 3.94
N THR A 559 -41.92 1.46 3.04
CA THR A 559 -43.33 1.67 2.70
C THR A 559 -43.76 0.57 1.74
N ILE A 560 -44.63 -0.33 2.18
CA ILE A 560 -45.16 -1.40 1.33
C ILE A 560 -46.38 -0.86 0.58
N PRO A 561 -46.40 -0.92 -0.76
CA PRO A 561 -47.59 -0.58 -1.52
C PRO A 561 -48.76 -1.48 -1.09
N HIS A 562 -49.92 -0.88 -0.84
CA HIS A 562 -51.10 -1.57 -0.29
C HIS A 562 -51.54 -2.82 -1.09
N GLU A 563 -51.21 -2.88 -2.37
CA GLU A 563 -51.46 -4.04 -3.24
C GLU A 563 -50.56 -5.24 -2.91
N LYS A 564 -49.25 -5.01 -2.71
CA LYS A 564 -48.30 -6.06 -2.29
C LYS A 564 -48.53 -6.54 -0.86
N GLU A 565 -49.06 -5.66 -0.01
CA GLU A 565 -49.44 -6.00 1.36
C GLU A 565 -50.56 -7.05 1.39
N LYS A 566 -51.53 -6.96 0.47
CA LYS A 566 -52.60 -7.98 0.33
C LYS A 566 -52.09 -9.31 -0.22
N GLU A 567 -51.07 -9.28 -1.06
CA GLU A 567 -50.47 -10.47 -1.66
C GLU A 567 -49.59 -11.21 -0.64
N ARG A 568 -48.69 -10.49 0.06
CA ARG A 568 -47.89 -11.06 1.17
C ARG A 568 -48.77 -11.56 2.31
N ALA A 569 -49.80 -10.82 2.73
CA ALA A 569 -50.71 -11.27 3.79
C ALA A 569 -51.53 -12.52 3.41
N ARG A 570 -51.60 -12.89 2.13
CA ARG A 570 -52.18 -14.18 1.69
C ARG A 570 -51.17 -15.32 1.77
N GLU A 571 -49.89 -15.04 1.57
CA GLU A 571 -48.81 -16.03 1.62
C GLU A 571 -48.35 -16.32 3.05
N THR A 572 -48.25 -15.30 3.91
CA THR A 572 -47.97 -15.46 5.34
C THR A 572 -49.27 -15.44 6.13
N ARG A 573 -49.60 -16.54 6.83
CA ARG A 573 -50.74 -16.62 7.78
C ARG A 573 -50.66 -15.64 8.97
N ILE A 574 -49.62 -14.81 9.01
CA ILE A 574 -49.32 -13.83 10.05
C ILE A 574 -49.34 -12.47 9.34
N GLY A 575 -50.26 -11.58 9.75
CA GLY A 575 -50.41 -10.27 9.11
C GLY A 575 -49.09 -9.51 9.08
N TYR A 576 -48.58 -9.22 7.88
CA TYR A 576 -47.34 -8.50 7.67
C TYR A 576 -47.62 -7.00 7.73
N GLN A 577 -47.15 -6.32 8.77
CA GLN A 577 -46.98 -4.86 8.76
C GLN A 577 -45.54 -4.58 8.33
N GLY A 578 -45.33 -3.61 7.44
CA GLY A 578 -44.03 -3.40 6.79
C GLY A 578 -42.82 -3.28 7.72
N CYS A 579 -41.63 -3.57 7.18
CA CYS A 579 -40.37 -3.57 7.93
C CYS A 579 -40.11 -2.21 8.57
N ARG A 580 -40.04 -2.18 9.91
CA ARG A 580 -39.49 -1.07 10.70
C ARG A 580 -38.30 -1.61 11.47
N LEU A 581 -37.10 -1.25 11.03
CA LEU A 581 -35.83 -1.65 11.66
C LEU A 581 -35.60 -0.96 13.00
#